data_AF-A0AAE0XD02-F1
#
_entry.id   AF-A0AAE0XD02-F1
#
_cell.length_a   1.000
_cell.length_b   1.000
_cell.length_c   1.000
_cell.angle_alpha   90.00
_cell.angle_beta   90.00
_cell.angle_gamma   90.00
#
_symmetry.space_group_name_H-M   'P 1'
#
loop_
_entity.id
_entity.type
_entity.pdbx_description
1 polymer ?
#
loop_
_entity_poly.entity_id
_entity_poly.type
_entity_poly.pdbx_seq_one_letter_code
_entity_poly.pdbx_strand_id
1 'polypeptide(L)'
;KAGLSMFHQLHCLASLRHFMWELMHDRVDRETMLREWPEDVFNPPYHTATQGMWHYAHCFDYLRQAVSCSADLSLEFVSATGFSGRAIVDGLDYPHECKSWDAIWKYAEEYA
;
A
#
# COMPACT_ATOMS: atom_id res chain seq x y z
N LYS A 1 -15.01 2.68 -20.10
CA LYS A 1 -15.23 2.10 -18.76
C LYS A 1 -14.25 2.79 -17.81
N ALA A 2 -14.63 3.01 -16.55
CA ALA A 2 -13.78 3.67 -15.55
C ALA A 2 -13.77 2.83 -14.26
N GLY A 3 -12.69 2.93 -13.48
CA GLY A 3 -12.54 2.37 -12.15
C GLY A 3 -12.29 3.46 -11.12
N LEU A 4 -12.49 3.16 -9.83
CA LEU A 4 -12.12 4.07 -8.74
C LEU A 4 -10.63 3.95 -8.44
N SER A 5 -9.95 5.08 -8.25
CA SER A 5 -8.52 5.16 -7.91
C SER A 5 -8.16 4.30 -6.69
N MET A 6 -9.01 4.26 -5.65
CA MET A 6 -8.80 3.42 -4.47
C MET A 6 -8.56 1.94 -4.82
N PHE A 7 -9.32 1.37 -5.76
CA PHE A 7 -9.12 -0.03 -6.15
C PHE A 7 -7.82 -0.24 -6.93
N HIS A 8 -7.44 0.74 -7.75
CA HIS A 8 -6.15 0.68 -8.44
C HIS A 8 -4.97 0.82 -7.47
N GLN A 9 -5.06 1.72 -6.48
CA GLN A 9 -4.07 1.87 -5.41
C GLN A 9 -3.90 0.56 -4.61
N LEU A 10 -5.00 -0.11 -4.25
CA LEU A 10 -4.97 -1.43 -3.61
C LEU A 10 -4.31 -2.50 -4.50
N HIS A 11 -4.62 -2.49 -5.80
CA HIS A 11 -3.99 -3.38 -6.77
C HIS A 11 -2.47 -3.15 -6.82
N CYS A 12 -2.02 -1.89 -6.90
CA CYS A 12 -0.60 -1.54 -6.89
C CYS A 12 0.10 -1.99 -5.60
N LEU A 13 -0.53 -1.77 -4.44
CA LEU A 13 0.02 -2.21 -3.15
C LEU A 13 0.16 -3.74 -3.08
N ALA A 14 -0.83 -4.48 -3.59
CA ALA A 14 -0.77 -5.94 -3.69
C ALA A 14 0.32 -6.42 -4.66
N SER A 15 0.49 -5.74 -5.80
CA SER A 15 1.54 -6.02 -6.77
C SER A 15 2.94 -5.81 -6.18
N LEU A 16 3.16 -4.74 -5.40
CA LEU A 16 4.41 -4.50 -4.68
C LEU A 16 4.70 -5.60 -3.65
N ARG A 17 3.68 -6.00 -2.88
CA ARG A 17 3.80 -7.11 -1.93
C ARG A 17 4.16 -8.42 -2.64
N HIS A 18 3.52 -8.71 -3.77
CA HIS A 18 3.81 -9.91 -4.55
C HIS A 18 5.24 -9.88 -5.11
N PHE A 19 5.68 -8.76 -5.69
CA PHE A 19 7.04 -8.57 -6.17
C PHE A 19 8.09 -8.78 -5.06
N MET A 20 7.84 -8.28 -3.86
CA MET A 20 8.70 -8.55 -2.69
C MET A 20 8.83 -10.06 -2.43
N TRP A 21 7.72 -10.80 -2.44
CA TRP A 21 7.77 -12.26 -2.23
C TRP A 21 8.50 -12.99 -3.36
N GLU A 22 8.32 -12.58 -4.61
CA GLU A 22 9.04 -13.14 -5.76
C GLU A 22 10.56 -12.92 -5.66
N LEU A 23 11.00 -11.77 -5.16
CA LEU A 23 12.42 -11.50 -4.91
C LEU A 23 12.99 -12.36 -3.77
N MET A 24 12.15 -12.75 -2.82
CA MET A 24 12.55 -13.55 -1.67
C MET A 24 12.49 -15.05 -1.94
N HIS A 25 11.57 -15.49 -2.80
CA HIS A 25 11.32 -16.89 -3.07
C HIS A 25 12.61 -17.61 -3.49
N ASP A 26 12.94 -18.71 -2.80
CA ASP A 26 14.17 -19.51 -2.99
C ASP A 26 15.51 -18.77 -2.86
N ARG A 27 15.50 -17.50 -2.41
CA ARG A 27 16.71 -16.66 -2.25
C ARG A 27 17.01 -16.30 -0.80
N VAL A 28 16.05 -16.46 0.10
CA VAL A 28 16.23 -16.27 1.54
C VAL A 28 15.79 -17.53 2.28
N ASP A 29 16.55 -17.86 3.34
CA ASP A 29 16.18 -18.93 4.25
C ASP A 29 14.94 -18.53 5.06
N ARG A 30 13.81 -19.20 4.77
CA ARG A 30 12.53 -18.92 5.41
C ARG A 30 12.61 -19.06 6.92
N GLU A 31 13.29 -20.09 7.42
CA GLU A 31 13.40 -20.33 8.86
C GLU A 31 14.14 -19.18 9.54
N THR A 32 15.27 -18.74 8.97
CA THR A 32 16.01 -17.58 9.48
C THR A 32 15.18 -16.30 9.44
N MET A 33 14.43 -16.04 8.37
CA MET A 33 13.57 -14.85 8.27
C MET A 33 12.45 -14.85 9.31
N LEU A 34 11.90 -16.01 9.65
CA LEU A 34 10.82 -16.14 10.62
C LEU A 34 11.30 -16.21 12.08
N ARG A 35 12.59 -16.44 12.34
CA ARG A 35 13.14 -16.41 13.72
C ARG A 35 13.00 -15.05 14.40
N GLU A 36 13.04 -13.97 13.64
CA GLU A 36 12.86 -12.61 14.15
C GLU A 36 11.38 -12.21 14.27
N TRP A 37 10.45 -13.12 13.95
CA TRP A 37 9.03 -12.87 14.13
C TRP A 37 8.71 -12.78 15.63
N PRO A 38 8.02 -11.71 16.09
CA PRO A 38 7.79 -11.51 17.51
C PRO A 38 6.71 -12.47 18.02
N GLU A 39 6.89 -12.99 19.24
CA GLU A 39 5.86 -13.79 19.93
C GLU A 39 4.62 -12.95 20.24
N ASP A 40 4.83 -11.71 20.72
CA ASP A 40 3.78 -10.71 20.90
C ASP A 40 3.81 -9.71 19.73
N VAL A 41 2.89 -9.91 18.79
CA VAL A 41 2.75 -9.06 17.61
C VAL A 41 2.24 -7.64 17.94
N PHE A 42 1.71 -7.40 19.14
CA PHE A 42 1.27 -6.07 19.57
C PHE A 42 2.37 -5.29 20.31
N ASN A 43 3.42 -5.98 20.77
CA ASN A 43 4.55 -5.37 21.46
C ASN A 43 5.90 -5.96 20.98
N PRO A 44 6.26 -5.75 19.71
CA PRO A 44 7.50 -6.25 19.14
C PRO A 44 8.74 -5.57 19.77
N PRO A 45 9.88 -6.27 19.87
CA PRO A 45 11.17 -5.63 20.16
C PRO A 45 11.50 -4.54 19.14
N TYR A 46 12.24 -3.51 19.54
CA TYR A 46 12.56 -2.35 18.69
C TYR A 46 13.13 -2.71 17.31
N HIS A 47 14.03 -3.68 17.23
CA HIS A 47 14.63 -4.10 15.95
C HIS A 47 13.56 -4.69 15.02
N THR A 48 12.73 -5.62 15.49
CA THR A 48 11.60 -6.20 14.76
C THR A 48 10.56 -5.15 14.39
N ALA A 49 10.39 -4.13 15.24
CA ALA A 49 9.42 -3.06 15.04
C ALA A 49 9.82 -2.08 13.93
N THR A 50 11.12 -1.96 13.65
CA THR A 50 11.69 -0.99 12.71
C THR A 50 12.28 -1.66 11.46
N GLN A 51 12.62 -2.94 11.56
CA GLN A 51 13.30 -3.72 10.54
C GLN A 51 12.75 -5.17 10.55
N GLY A 52 12.94 -5.90 9.46
CA GLY A 52 12.59 -7.32 9.37
C GLY A 52 11.17 -7.61 8.88
N MET A 53 10.86 -8.91 8.75
CA MET A 53 9.67 -9.37 8.02
C MET A 53 8.35 -9.00 8.69
N TRP A 54 8.32 -8.93 10.02
CA TRP A 54 7.11 -8.48 10.74
C TRP A 54 6.80 -7.01 10.42
N HIS A 55 7.81 -6.13 10.41
CA HIS A 55 7.63 -4.72 10.04
C HIS A 55 7.06 -4.59 8.64
N TYR A 56 7.67 -5.23 7.64
CA TYR A 56 7.16 -5.19 6.27
C TYR A 56 5.72 -5.73 6.16
N ALA A 57 5.43 -6.85 6.81
CA ALA A 57 4.10 -7.46 6.78
C ALA A 57 3.03 -6.53 7.37
N HIS A 58 3.28 -5.95 8.55
CA HIS A 58 2.31 -5.02 9.14
C HIS A 58 2.24 -3.72 8.33
N CYS A 59 3.34 -3.23 7.74
CA CYS A 59 3.35 -2.01 6.95
C CYS A 59 2.42 -2.15 5.74
N PHE A 60 2.43 -3.30 5.06
CA PHE A 60 1.48 -3.55 3.96
C PHE A 60 0.03 -3.51 4.44
N ASP A 61 -0.28 -4.06 5.61
CA ASP A 61 -1.65 -3.99 6.13
C ASP A 61 -2.03 -2.57 6.59
N TYR A 62 -1.12 -1.87 7.27
CA TYR A 62 -1.29 -0.47 7.66
C TYR A 62 -1.58 0.44 6.46
N LEU A 63 -0.80 0.31 5.38
CA LEU A 63 -1.04 1.08 4.14
C LEU A 63 -2.35 0.68 3.45
N ARG A 64 -2.71 -0.61 3.44
CA ARG A 64 -4.01 -1.08 2.93
C ARG A 64 -5.16 -0.44 3.71
N GLN A 65 -5.05 -0.37 5.03
CA GLN A 65 -6.03 0.30 5.89
C GLN A 65 -6.10 1.80 5.58
N ALA A 66 -4.95 2.48 5.45
CA ALA A 66 -4.90 3.90 5.12
C ALA A 66 -5.62 4.21 3.79
N VAL A 67 -5.35 3.42 2.73
CA VAL A 67 -6.04 3.54 1.43
C VAL A 67 -7.53 3.28 1.57
N SER A 68 -7.92 2.25 2.32
CA SER A 68 -9.34 1.89 2.49
C SER A 68 -10.14 2.93 3.29
N CYS A 69 -9.53 3.48 4.36
CA CYS A 69 -10.16 4.50 5.20
C CYS A 69 -10.22 5.87 4.51
N SER A 70 -9.23 6.19 3.67
CA SER A 70 -9.18 7.47 2.97
C SER A 70 -9.89 7.47 1.62
N ALA A 71 -10.08 6.30 1.02
CA ALA A 71 -10.73 6.00 -0.24
C ALA A 71 -10.70 7.14 -1.26
N ASP A 72 -9.72 7.10 -2.17
CA ASP A 72 -9.71 7.97 -3.33
C ASP A 72 -10.82 7.58 -4.32
N LEU A 73 -11.83 8.45 -4.43
CA LEU A 73 -13.01 8.23 -5.26
C LEU A 73 -12.85 8.80 -6.69
N SER A 74 -11.68 9.32 -7.05
CA SER A 74 -11.41 9.74 -8.42
C SER A 74 -11.64 8.62 -9.43
N LEU A 75 -12.13 9.02 -10.60
CA LEU A 75 -12.39 8.10 -11.71
C LEU A 75 -11.16 8.02 -12.61
N GLU A 76 -10.60 6.81 -12.70
CA GLU A 76 -9.55 6.49 -13.65
C GLU A 76 -10.17 5.82 -14.87
N PHE A 77 -9.95 6.41 -16.02
CA PHE A 77 -10.53 5.92 -17.26
C PHE A 77 -9.61 4.89 -17.90
N VAL A 78 -10.20 3.94 -18.63
CA VAL A 78 -9.42 3.03 -19.46
C VAL A 78 -8.75 3.83 -20.57
N SER A 79 -7.42 3.84 -20.61
CA SER A 79 -6.65 4.41 -21.71
C SER A 79 -6.90 3.62 -22.98
N ALA A 80 -7.46 4.27 -24.01
CA ALA A 80 -7.72 3.68 -25.32
C ALA A 80 -6.43 3.45 -26.13
N THR A 81 -5.32 4.06 -25.71
CA THR A 81 -4.00 4.01 -26.36
C THR A 81 -2.98 3.20 -25.57
N GLY A 82 -3.38 2.42 -24.57
CA GLY A 82 -2.48 1.64 -23.72
C GLY A 82 -1.42 0.91 -24.57
N PHE A 83 -0.16 0.95 -24.12
CA PHE A 83 1.10 0.54 -24.79
C PHE A 83 1.10 -0.78 -25.61
N SER A 84 0.01 -1.55 -25.61
CA SER A 84 -0.17 -2.82 -26.31
C SER A 84 -1.48 -2.95 -27.11
N GLY A 85 -2.26 -1.88 -27.29
CA GLY A 85 -3.60 -1.93 -27.92
C GLY A 85 -4.67 -2.59 -27.03
N ARG A 86 -4.36 -2.84 -25.76
CA ARG A 86 -5.27 -3.39 -24.75
C ARG A 86 -5.71 -2.29 -23.79
N ALA A 87 -6.97 -2.37 -23.37
CA ALA A 87 -7.55 -1.53 -22.34
C ALA A 87 -6.78 -1.67 -21.02
N ILE A 88 -6.11 -0.61 -20.57
CA ILE A 88 -5.39 -0.55 -19.30
C ILE A 88 -5.84 0.71 -18.54
N VAL A 89 -5.90 0.60 -17.21
CA VAL A 89 -5.97 1.74 -16.29
C VAL A 89 -4.58 1.88 -15.70
N ASP A 90 -3.87 2.97 -16.01
CA ASP A 90 -2.46 3.17 -15.65
C ASP A 90 -2.26 4.22 -14.54
N GLY A 91 -3.33 4.91 -14.13
CA GLY A 91 -3.30 5.89 -13.05
C GLY A 91 -2.55 7.18 -13.38
N LEU A 92 -2.20 7.41 -14.65
CA LEU A 92 -1.48 8.60 -15.09
C LEU A 92 -2.43 9.67 -15.63
N ASP A 93 -2.15 10.94 -15.31
CA ASP A 93 -2.87 12.11 -15.84
C ASP A 93 -4.39 12.12 -15.51
N TYR A 94 -4.77 11.52 -14.37
CA TYR A 94 -6.13 11.61 -13.84
C TYR A 94 -6.22 12.66 -12.71
N PRO A 95 -7.26 13.51 -12.71
CA PRO A 95 -7.45 14.48 -11.65
C PRO A 95 -7.84 13.79 -10.34
N HIS A 96 -7.08 14.04 -9.29
CA HIS A 96 -7.40 13.63 -7.92
C HIS A 96 -8.03 14.79 -7.15
N GLU A 97 -9.07 14.52 -6.38
CA GLU A 97 -9.63 15.51 -5.45
C GLU A 97 -8.91 15.40 -4.10
N CYS A 98 -8.06 16.40 -3.80
CA CYS A 98 -7.37 16.45 -2.53
C CYS A 98 -8.33 16.69 -1.37
N LYS A 99 -8.05 16.03 -0.22
CA LYS A 99 -8.69 16.39 1.04
C LYS A 99 -8.28 17.81 1.46
N SER A 100 -9.17 18.53 2.15
CA SER A 100 -8.88 19.87 2.67
C SER A 100 -7.67 19.84 3.60
N TRP A 101 -6.60 20.55 3.22
CA TRP A 101 -5.39 20.68 4.02
C TRP A 101 -5.66 21.36 5.36
N ASP A 102 -6.45 22.43 5.37
CA ASP A 102 -6.80 23.16 6.60
C ASP A 102 -7.56 22.28 7.60
N ALA A 103 -8.46 21.41 7.10
CA ALA A 103 -9.17 20.47 7.95
C ALA A 103 -8.22 19.42 8.56
N ILE A 104 -7.25 18.92 7.78
CA ILE A 104 -6.22 17.99 8.26
C ILE A 104 -5.35 18.67 9.32
N TRP A 105 -4.89 19.90 9.05
CA TRP A 105 -4.02 20.63 9.95
C TRP A 105 -4.72 20.93 11.28
N LYS A 106 -5.95 21.43 11.23
CA LYS A 106 -6.75 21.66 12.44
C LYS A 106 -6.96 20.40 13.26
N TYR A 107 -7.23 19.26 12.62
CA TYR A 107 -7.36 17.98 13.30
C TYR A 107 -6.05 17.55 13.97
N ALA A 108 -4.91 17.74 13.29
CA ALA A 108 -3.60 17.45 13.86
C ALA A 108 -3.30 18.32 15.10
N GLU A 109 -3.59 19.62 15.06
CA GLU A 109 -3.41 20.51 16.23
C GLU A 109 -4.27 20.12 17.44
N GLU A 110 -5.45 19.51 17.21
CA GLU A 110 -6.37 19.13 18.28
C GLU A 110 -6.01 17.78 18.93
N TYR A 111 -5.42 16.85 18.17
CA TYR A 111 -5.29 15.44 18.59
C TYR A 111 -3.88 14.83 18.50
N ALA A 112 -2.92 15.47 17.83
CA ALA A 112 -1.54 14.98 17.69
C ALA A 112 -0.57 15.74 18.60
#